data_AF-A0A2V9J9R1-F1
#
_entry.id   AF-A0A2V9J9R1-F1
#
_cell.length_a   1.000
_cell.length_b   1.000
_cell.length_c   1.000
_cell.angle_alpha   90.00
_cell.angle_beta   90.00
_cell.angle_gamma   90.00
#
_symmetry.space_group_name_H-M   'P 1'
#
loop_
_entity.id
_entity.type
_entity.pdbx_description
1 polymer ?
#
loop_
_entity_poly.entity_id
_entity_poly.type
_entity_poly.pdbx_seq_one_letter_code
_entity_poly.pdbx_strand_id
1 'polypeptide(L)' 'MTSHIAKKLEEEIQALERELTFELPKELQRARAMGDLSENAEFHMAKQRQDYVGARL' A
#
# COMPACT_ATOMS: atom_id res chain seq x y z
N MET A 1 -0.09 2.44 30.57
CA MET A 1 -0.92 1.56 29.72
C MET A 1 -1.24 2.20 28.37
N THR A 2 -1.49 3.51 28.29
CA THR A 2 -1.75 4.27 27.05
C THR A 2 -0.57 4.34 26.07
N SER A 3 0.67 4.38 26.55
CA SER A 3 1.87 4.49 25.70
C SER A 3 2.12 3.29 24.78
N HIS A 4 1.69 2.08 25.18
CA HIS A 4 1.88 0.87 24.38
C HIS A 4 0.97 0.85 23.15
N ILE A 5 -0.26 1.37 23.30
CA ILE A 5 -1.21 1.46 22.19
C ILE A 5 -0.72 2.52 21.20
N ALA A 6 -0.31 3.69 21.70
CA ALA A 6 0.24 4.76 20.85
C ALA A 6 1.45 4.26 20.03
N LYS A 7 2.40 3.57 20.69
CA LYS A 7 3.59 3.04 20.01
C LYS A 7 3.24 2.01 18.93
N LYS A 8 2.27 1.11 19.20
CA LYS A 8 1.79 0.16 18.19
C LYS A 8 1.15 0.85 16.99
N LEU A 9 0.36 1.89 17.22
CA LEU A 9 -0.26 2.67 16.16
C LEU A 9 0.78 3.41 15.32
N GLU A 10 1.82 3.98 15.94
CA GLU A 10 2.95 4.59 15.22
C GLU A 10 3.70 3.57 14.36
N GLU A 11 3.98 2.38 14.90
CA GLU A 11 4.61 1.30 14.13
C GLU A 11 3.74 0.87 12.94
N GLU A 12 2.42 0.80 13.12
CA GLU A 12 1.48 0.47 12.06
C GLU A 12 1.41 1.58 10.98
N ILE A 13 1.38 2.85 11.40
CA ILE A 13 1.41 4.01 10.50
C ILE A 13 2.70 4.00 9.67
N GLN A 14 3.87 3.83 10.29
CA GLN A 14 5.15 3.78 9.58
C GLN A 14 5.20 2.65 8.55
N ALA A 15 4.64 1.49 8.89
CA ALA A 15 4.55 0.37 7.95
C ALA A 15 3.64 0.71 6.76
N LEU A 16 2.46 1.29 7.03
CA LEU A 16 1.51 1.71 5.99
C LEU A 16 2.08 2.82 5.10
N GLU A 17 2.79 3.79 5.67
CA GLU A 17 3.45 4.86 4.92
C GLU A 17 4.53 4.32 3.98
N ARG A 18 5.36 3.39 4.47
CA ARG A 18 6.37 2.72 3.64
C ARG A 18 5.72 1.92 2.52
N GLU A 19 4.67 1.18 2.84
CA GLU A 19 3.90 0.41 1.86
C GLU A 19 3.35 1.33 0.76
N LEU A 20 2.71 2.44 1.15
CA LEU A 20 2.08 3.40 0.23
C LEU A 20 3.08 4.17 -0.65
N THR A 21 4.22 4.55 -0.09
CA THR A 21 5.17 5.44 -0.77
C THR A 21 6.26 4.70 -1.55
N PHE A 22 6.54 3.44 -1.20
CA PHE A 22 7.65 2.69 -1.80
C PHE A 22 7.22 1.38 -2.44
N GLU A 23 6.47 0.54 -1.72
CA GLU A 23 6.18 -0.84 -2.15
C GLU A 23 5.10 -0.87 -3.23
N LEU A 24 3.93 -0.27 -2.97
CA LEU A 24 2.80 -0.23 -3.91
C LEU A 24 3.12 0.50 -5.21
N PRO A 25 3.81 1.67 -5.22
CA PRO A 25 4.19 2.32 -6.47
C PRO A 25 5.12 1.44 -7.32
N LYS A 26 6.03 0.70 -6.68
CA LYS A 26 6.95 -0.22 -7.38
C LYS A 26 6.21 -1.40 -7.98
N GLU A 27 5.23 -1.97 -7.27
CA GLU A 27 4.37 -3.04 -7.78
C GLU A 27 3.48 -2.55 -8.93
N LEU A 28 2.86 -1.39 -8.79
CA LEU A 28 2.06 -0.78 -9.85
C LEU A 28 2.91 -0.50 -11.09
N GLN A 29 4.14 -0.03 -10.94
CA GLN A 29 5.04 0.19 -12.06
C GLN A 29 5.42 -1.13 -12.76
N ARG A 30 5.66 -2.20 -12.01
CA ARG A 30 5.91 -3.53 -12.57
C ARG A 30 4.69 -4.06 -13.31
N ALA A 31 3.51 -3.98 -12.71
CA ALA A 31 2.27 -4.45 -13.32
C ALA A 31 1.94 -3.67 -14.61
N ARG A 32 2.20 -2.35 -14.62
CA ARG A 32 2.11 -1.50 -15.84
C ARG A 32 3.03 -1.94 -16.98
N ALA A 33 4.14 -2.62 -16.68
CA ALA A 33 5.05 -3.12 -17.70
C ALA A 33 4.63 -4.48 -18.28
N MET A 34 3.63 -5.16 -17.69
CA MET A 34 3.26 -6.54 -18.04
C MET A 34 2.17 -6.65 -19.13
N GLY A 35 1.79 -5.55 -19.80
CA GLY A 35 0.85 -5.58 -20.91
C GLY A 35 -0.45 -4.83 -20.60
N ASP A 36 -1.58 -5.42 -20.94
CA ASP A 36 -2.88 -4.76 -20.79
C ASP A 36 -3.30 -4.67 -19.32
N LEU A 37 -3.45 -3.42 -18.84
CA LEU A 37 -3.85 -3.11 -17.48
C LEU A 37 -5.31 -3.48 -17.17
N SER A 38 -6.15 -3.59 -18.20
CA SER A 38 -7.57 -3.90 -18.01
C SER A 38 -7.76 -5.32 -17.49
N GLU A 39 -6.91 -6.27 -17.90
CA GLU A 39 -6.95 -7.68 -17.47
C GLU A 39 -5.89 -8.01 -16.40
N ASN A 40 -4.98 -7.09 -16.08
CA ASN A 40 -3.91 -7.33 -15.12
C ASN A 40 -4.43 -7.32 -13.67
N ALA A 41 -4.62 -8.52 -13.11
CA ALA A 41 -5.12 -8.69 -11.75
C ALA A 41 -4.18 -8.07 -10.69
N GLU A 42 -2.87 -8.16 -10.88
CA GLU A 42 -1.87 -7.59 -9.98
C GLU A 42 -1.97 -6.07 -9.91
N PHE A 43 -2.19 -5.40 -11.05
CA PHE A 43 -2.39 -3.96 -11.11
C PHE A 43 -3.63 -3.54 -10.34
N HIS A 44 -4.77 -4.23 -10.56
CA HIS A 44 -6.01 -3.93 -9.86
C HIS A 44 -5.89 -4.14 -8.35
N MET A 45 -5.24 -5.23 -7.93
CA MET A 45 -5.01 -5.53 -6.51
C MET A 45 -4.08 -4.50 -5.85
N ALA A 46 -2.96 -4.17 -6.49
CA ALA A 46 -2.04 -3.14 -5.99
C ALA A 46 -2.71 -1.77 -5.91
N LYS A 47 -3.59 -1.44 -6.87
CA LYS A 47 -4.35 -0.18 -6.86
C LYS A 47 -5.40 -0.16 -5.75
N GLN A 48 -6.17 -1.24 -5.59
CA GLN A 48 -7.13 -1.36 -4.47
C GLN A 48 -6.43 -1.26 -3.12
N ARG A 49 -5.23 -1.86 -2.99
CA ARG A 49 -4.43 -1.77 -1.78
C ARG A 49 -3.93 -0.34 -1.54
N GLN A 50 -3.49 0.35 -2.59
CA GLN A 50 -3.11 1.76 -2.53
C GLN A 50 -4.26 2.63 -2.02
N ASP A 51 -5.46 2.45 -2.58
CA ASP A 51 -6.66 3.20 -2.16
C ASP A 51 -7.02 2.89 -0.69
N TYR A 52 -6.96 1.61 -0.29
CA TYR A 52 -7.24 1.19 1.08
C TYR A 52 -6.24 1.76 2.10
N VAL A 53 -4.94 1.65 1.81
CA VAL A 53 -3.88 2.16 2.70
C VAL A 53 -3.94 3.68 2.78
N GLY A 54 -4.16 4.36 1.65
CA GLY A 54 -4.32 5.81 1.60
C GLY A 54 -5.56 6.32 2.33
N ALA A 55 -6.61 5.51 2.49
CA ALA A 55 -7.79 5.85 3.29
C ALA A 55 -7.62 5.55 4.79
N ARG A 56 -6.66 4.68 5.15
CA ARG A 56 -6.39 4.27 6.54
C ARG A 56 -5.39 5.20 7.24
N LEU A 57 -4.56 5.88 6.47
CA LEU A 57 -3.64 6.95 6.90
C LEU A 57 -4.35 8.31 6.89
#